data_AF-A0A814K6H9-F1
#
_entry.id   AF-A0A814K6H9-F1
#
_cell.length_a   1.000
_cell.length_b   1.000
_cell.length_c   1.000
_cell.angle_alpha   90.00
_cell.angle_beta   90.00
_cell.angle_gamma   90.00
#
_symmetry.space_group_name_H-M   'P 1'
#
loop_
_entity.id
_entity.type
_entity.pdbx_description
1 polymer ?
#
loop_
_entity_poly.entity_id
_entity_poly.type
_entity_poly.pdbx_seq_one_letter_code
_entity_poly.pdbx_strand_id
1 'polypeptide(L)'
;MLPALRARTNLTRIINQLLAARRQQDAFRVPSQNSSAVSVLTDEQRAHNLKIWPGVPERVRPVPIDYCPIDPVELDKITDHFSSQVNMWKWISLLVAIPAIALLTYINVILPQDHQRPEYKDWDHLRPRMRWPIKDGIHSPFHSKWFNAVHFDNIGYETSDAQFEKHFHHGHGGKH
;
A
#
# COMPACT_ATOMS: atom_id res chain seq x y z
N MET A 1 -5.37 -15.07 43.65
CA MET A 1 -6.64 -15.52 43.05
C MET A 1 -7.46 -14.44 42.32
N LEU A 2 -7.01 -13.17 42.23
CA LEU A 2 -7.76 -12.06 41.59
C LEU A 2 -7.48 -11.73 40.09
N PRO A 3 -6.39 -12.17 39.42
CA PRO A 3 -6.16 -11.77 38.01
C PRO A 3 -7.00 -12.56 37.00
N ALA A 4 -7.39 -13.80 37.31
CA ALA A 4 -8.17 -14.65 36.40
C ALA A 4 -9.63 -14.18 36.22
N LEU A 5 -10.21 -13.53 37.24
CA LEU A 5 -11.58 -13.01 37.18
C LEU A 5 -11.67 -11.72 36.34
N ARG A 6 -10.64 -10.85 36.36
CA ARG A 6 -10.55 -9.66 35.49
C ARG A 6 -10.41 -9.98 34.01
N ALA A 7 -9.68 -11.06 33.68
CA ALA A 7 -9.54 -11.50 32.28
C ALA A 7 -10.88 -11.98 31.70
N ARG A 8 -11.70 -12.68 32.49
CA ARG A 8 -13.02 -13.17 32.07
C ARG A 8 -14.02 -12.04 31.81
N THR A 9 -14.02 -10.98 32.61
CA THR A 9 -14.93 -9.84 32.43
C THR A 9 -14.58 -8.99 31.21
N ASN A 10 -13.30 -8.91 30.84
CA ASN A 10 -12.88 -8.17 29.65
C ASN A 10 -13.25 -8.91 28.37
N LEU A 11 -13.12 -10.24 28.37
CA LEU A 11 -13.49 -11.08 27.22
C LEU A 11 -14.99 -11.02 26.90
N THR A 12 -15.85 -11.11 27.92
CA THR A 12 -17.30 -11.02 27.71
C THR A 12 -17.73 -9.63 27.21
N ARG A 13 -17.06 -8.56 27.67
CA ARG A 13 -17.30 -7.21 27.17
C ARG A 13 -16.92 -7.07 25.69
N ILE A 14 -15.78 -7.62 25.27
CA ILE A 14 -15.34 -7.59 23.88
C ILE A 14 -16.29 -8.41 22.99
N ILE A 15 -16.69 -9.61 23.42
CA ILE A 15 -17.63 -10.46 22.67
C ILE A 15 -18.98 -9.76 22.50
N ASN A 16 -19.50 -9.13 23.55
CA ASN A 16 -20.77 -8.40 23.49
C ASN A 16 -20.67 -7.16 22.58
N GLN A 17 -19.53 -6.46 22.56
CA GLN A 17 -19.30 -5.35 21.64
C GLN A 17 -19.25 -5.81 20.18
N LEU A 18 -18.59 -6.93 19.89
CA LEU A 18 -18.51 -7.49 18.54
C LEU A 18 -19.88 -7.99 18.05
N LEU A 19 -20.67 -8.62 18.92
CA LEU A 19 -22.03 -9.05 18.59
C LEU A 19 -22.97 -7.87 18.34
N ALA A 20 -22.83 -6.78 19.09
CA ALA A 20 -23.60 -5.56 18.86
C ALA A 20 -23.23 -4.90 17.52
N ALA A 21 -21.93 -4.84 17.18
CA ALA A 21 -21.46 -4.32 15.90
C ALA A 21 -21.96 -5.16 14.71
N ARG A 22 -21.98 -6.50 14.84
CA ARG A 22 -22.51 -7.41 13.82
C ARG A 22 -24.00 -7.16 13.54
N ARG A 23 -24.82 -6.99 14.59
CA ARG A 23 -26.26 -6.67 14.42
C ARG A 23 -26.49 -5.34 13.70
N GLN A 24 -25.62 -4.34 13.89
CA GLN A 24 -25.73 -3.08 13.16
C GLN A 24 -25.38 -3.24 11.67
N GLN A 25 -24.43 -4.10 11.33
CA GLN A 25 -24.12 -4.42 9.93
C GLN A 25 -25.28 -5.16 9.25
N ASP A 26 -25.92 -6.10 9.96
CA ASP A 26 -27.07 -6.84 9.43
C ASP A 26 -28.32 -5.94 9.29
N ALA A 27 -28.50 -4.95 10.17
CA ALA A 27 -29.58 -3.95 10.06
C ALA A 27 -29.38 -2.95 8.91
N PHE A 28 -28.13 -2.72 8.49
CA PHE A 28 -27.80 -1.88 7.33
C PHE A 28 -27.84 -2.65 6.01
N ARG A 29 -27.97 -3.98 6.05
CA ARG A 29 -28.19 -4.79 4.86
C ARG A 29 -29.62 -4.57 4.39
N VAL A 30 -29.78 -3.58 3.53
CA VAL A 30 -31.03 -3.30 2.80
C VAL A 30 -31.56 -4.63 2.24
N PRO A 31 -32.79 -5.06 2.56
CA PRO A 31 -33.37 -6.21 1.92
C PRO A 31 -33.36 -5.95 0.42
N SER A 32 -32.72 -6.84 -0.33
CA SER A 32 -32.71 -6.84 -1.79
C SER A 32 -34.15 -6.76 -2.32
N GLN A 33 -34.65 -5.56 -2.57
CA GLN A 33 -35.95 -5.29 -3.19
C GLN A 33 -35.90 -5.50 -4.70
N ASN A 34 -35.12 -6.46 -5.20
CA ASN A 34 -34.96 -6.63 -6.64
C ASN A 34 -35.35 -8.05 -7.03
N SER A 35 -36.66 -8.29 -7.16
CA SER A 35 -37.15 -9.44 -7.94
C SER A 35 -38.41 -9.13 -8.79
N SER A 36 -38.84 -7.87 -8.91
CA SER A 36 -40.00 -7.56 -9.78
C SER A 36 -40.10 -6.14 -10.36
N ALA A 37 -39.14 -5.24 -10.10
CA ALA A 37 -39.09 -3.95 -10.79
C ALA A 37 -38.23 -4.02 -12.06
N VAL A 38 -38.77 -4.66 -13.10
CA VAL A 38 -38.32 -4.42 -14.48
C VAL A 38 -38.59 -2.94 -14.76
N SER A 39 -37.54 -2.15 -14.82
CA SER A 39 -37.58 -0.70 -15.00
C SER A 39 -38.05 -0.35 -16.42
N VAL A 40 -39.36 -0.30 -16.62
CA VAL A 40 -39.94 0.62 -17.59
C VAL A 40 -39.77 2.01 -16.98
N LEU A 41 -38.88 2.83 -17.53
CA LEU A 41 -38.74 4.24 -17.15
C LEU A 41 -40.15 4.85 -17.11
N THR A 42 -40.60 5.27 -15.93
CA THR A 42 -41.91 5.92 -15.81
C THR A 42 -41.86 7.22 -16.62
N ASP A 43 -42.96 7.58 -17.28
CA ASP A 43 -43.02 8.76 -18.16
C ASP A 43 -42.58 10.06 -17.45
N GLU A 44 -42.69 10.11 -16.12
CA GLU A 44 -42.20 11.19 -15.28
C GLU A 44 -40.66 11.31 -15.26
N GLN A 45 -39.94 10.19 -15.17
CA GLN A 45 -38.46 10.19 -15.23
C GLN A 45 -37.98 10.60 -16.62
N ARG A 46 -38.74 10.27 -17.66
CA ARG A 46 -38.50 10.70 -19.03
C ARG A 46 -38.65 12.23 -19.18
N ALA A 47 -39.69 12.80 -18.57
CA ALA A 47 -39.93 14.24 -18.56
C ALA A 47 -38.86 15.03 -17.78
N HIS A 48 -38.35 14.47 -16.68
CA HIS A 48 -37.29 15.12 -15.89
C HIS A 48 -35.94 15.18 -16.64
N ASN A 49 -35.57 14.12 -17.36
CA ASN A 49 -34.35 14.10 -18.17
C ASN A 49 -34.37 15.10 -19.34
N LEU A 50 -35.55 15.38 -19.91
CA LEU A 50 -35.72 16.40 -20.94
C LEU A 50 -35.50 17.83 -20.42
N LYS A 51 -35.72 18.06 -19.12
CA LYS A 51 -35.53 19.38 -18.48
C LYS A 51 -34.07 19.72 -18.18
N ILE A 52 -33.23 18.70 -17.93
CA ILE A 52 -31.83 18.88 -17.57
C ILE A 52 -30.95 19.26 -18.78
N TRP A 53 -31.33 18.85 -19.99
CA TRP A 53 -30.53 19.05 -21.21
C TRP A 53 -31.32 19.73 -22.35
N PRO A 54 -31.71 21.00 -22.19
CA PRO A 54 -32.43 21.72 -23.23
C PRO A 54 -31.51 21.95 -24.45
N GLY A 55 -31.83 21.34 -25.59
CA GLY A 55 -31.15 21.59 -26.87
C GLY A 55 -30.11 20.54 -27.31
N VAL A 56 -29.88 19.47 -26.55
CA VAL A 56 -29.05 18.35 -27.02
C VAL A 56 -29.88 17.44 -27.93
N PRO A 57 -29.52 17.26 -29.22
CA PRO A 57 -30.23 16.37 -30.11
C PRO A 57 -30.20 14.94 -29.55
N GLU A 58 -31.34 14.26 -29.62
CA GLU A 58 -31.58 12.92 -29.03
C GLU A 58 -30.50 11.88 -29.37
N ARG A 59 -29.83 12.04 -30.52
CA ARG A 59 -28.79 11.16 -31.03
C ARG A 59 -27.43 11.25 -30.30
N VAL A 60 -27.20 12.30 -29.51
CA VAL A 60 -25.94 12.54 -28.77
C VAL A 60 -26.17 12.45 -27.25
N ARG A 61 -27.41 12.22 -26.82
CA ARG A 61 -27.64 11.88 -25.41
C ARG A 61 -26.91 10.57 -25.13
N PRO A 62 -26.15 10.45 -24.03
CA PRO A 62 -25.67 9.15 -23.61
C PRO A 62 -26.89 8.26 -23.54
N VAL A 63 -26.92 7.21 -24.38
CA VAL A 63 -27.89 6.13 -24.22
C VAL A 63 -27.75 5.76 -22.75
N PRO A 64 -28.85 5.70 -21.97
CA PRO A 64 -28.77 5.11 -20.64
C PRO A 64 -27.98 3.84 -20.85
N ILE A 65 -26.85 3.68 -20.13
CA ILE A 65 -26.16 2.41 -20.16
C ILE A 65 -27.21 1.47 -19.62
N ASP A 66 -27.91 0.79 -20.52
CA ASP A 66 -28.91 -0.19 -20.19
C ASP A 66 -28.06 -1.21 -19.45
N TYR A 67 -28.12 -1.13 -18.12
CA TYR A 67 -27.63 -2.20 -17.28
C TYR A 67 -28.47 -3.37 -17.75
N CYS A 68 -27.94 -4.19 -18.68
CA CYS A 68 -28.50 -5.49 -18.94
C CYS A 68 -28.65 -6.10 -17.55
N PRO A 69 -29.87 -6.41 -17.10
CA PRO A 69 -30.05 -7.02 -15.81
C PRO A 69 -29.29 -8.33 -15.88
N ILE A 70 -28.10 -8.37 -15.26
CA ILE A 70 -27.36 -9.61 -15.09
C ILE A 70 -28.34 -10.51 -14.36
N ASP A 71 -28.64 -11.66 -14.95
CA ASP A 71 -29.58 -12.58 -14.34
C ASP A 71 -29.05 -12.92 -12.94
N PRO A 72 -29.92 -12.98 -11.92
CA PRO A 72 -29.49 -13.19 -10.55
C PRO A 72 -28.68 -14.49 -10.39
N VAL A 73 -28.91 -15.47 -11.27
CA VAL A 73 -28.18 -16.73 -11.32
C VAL A 73 -26.75 -16.55 -11.86
N GLU A 74 -26.52 -15.74 -12.89
CA GLU A 74 -25.17 -15.40 -13.36
C GLU A 74 -24.43 -14.54 -12.33
N LEU A 75 -25.12 -13.61 -11.66
CA LEU A 75 -24.52 -12.79 -10.61
C LEU A 75 -24.01 -13.64 -9.44
N ASP A 76 -24.78 -14.65 -9.02
CA ASP A 76 -24.37 -15.58 -7.97
C ASP A 76 -23.13 -16.38 -8.39
N LYS A 77 -23.09 -16.89 -9.63
CA LYS A 77 -21.89 -17.58 -10.15
C LYS A 77 -20.67 -16.68 -10.17
N ILE A 78 -20.83 -15.43 -10.62
CA ILE A 78 -19.74 -14.44 -10.66
C ILE A 78 -19.22 -14.16 -9.25
N THR A 79 -20.11 -13.93 -8.28
CA THR A 79 -19.71 -13.66 -6.90
C THR A 79 -19.06 -14.86 -6.23
N ASP A 80 -19.52 -16.08 -6.50
CA ASP A 80 -18.89 -17.31 -6.05
C ASP A 80 -17.47 -17.48 -6.60
N HIS A 81 -17.28 -17.25 -7.91
CA HIS A 81 -15.97 -17.29 -8.55
C HIS A 81 -15.02 -16.23 -8.00
N PHE A 82 -15.48 -15.01 -7.73
CA PHE A 82 -14.67 -13.97 -7.10
C PHE A 82 -14.30 -14.31 -5.66
N SER A 83 -15.24 -14.84 -4.88
CA SER A 83 -14.98 -15.22 -3.48
C SER A 83 -13.92 -16.32 -3.39
N SER A 84 -13.95 -17.30 -4.31
CA SER A 84 -12.96 -18.37 -4.40
C SER A 84 -11.57 -17.83 -4.78
N GLN A 85 -11.49 -16.94 -5.76
CA GLN A 85 -10.23 -16.30 -6.14
C GLN A 85 -9.64 -15.45 -5.01
N VAL A 86 -10.46 -14.66 -4.31
CA VAL A 86 -10.02 -13.86 -3.17
C VAL A 86 -9.45 -14.74 -2.07
N ASN A 87 -10.12 -15.86 -1.77
CA ASN A 87 -9.63 -16.81 -0.77
C ASN A 87 -8.30 -17.45 -1.21
N MET A 88 -8.17 -17.84 -2.48
CA MET A 88 -6.92 -18.36 -3.04
C MET A 88 -5.77 -17.36 -2.90
N TRP A 89 -5.97 -16.10 -3.31
CA TRP A 89 -4.94 -15.06 -3.22
C TRP A 89 -4.57 -14.70 -1.79
N LYS A 90 -5.54 -14.76 -0.87
CA LYS A 90 -5.29 -14.60 0.56
C LYS A 90 -4.35 -15.68 1.08
N TRP A 91 -4.59 -16.94 0.74
CA TRP A 91 -3.72 -18.05 1.15
C TRP A 91 -2.34 -17.98 0.51
N ILE A 92 -2.25 -17.68 -0.78
CA ILE A 92 -0.95 -17.51 -1.47
C ILE A 92 -0.15 -16.39 -0.81
N SER A 93 -0.78 -15.25 -0.52
CA SER A 93 -0.08 -14.14 0.14
C SER A 93 0.43 -14.52 1.52
N LEU A 94 -0.38 -15.22 2.32
CA LEU A 94 -0.01 -15.62 3.67
C LEU A 94 1.06 -16.72 3.70
N LEU A 95 0.97 -17.71 2.82
CA LEU A 95 1.83 -18.90 2.83
C LEU A 95 3.09 -18.75 1.97
N VAL A 96 3.10 -17.83 1.01
CA VAL A 96 4.21 -17.66 0.07
C VAL A 96 4.83 -16.26 0.20
N ALA A 97 4.03 -15.20 0.03
CA ALA A 97 4.58 -13.86 -0.04
C ALA A 97 5.18 -13.41 1.30
N ILE A 98 4.47 -13.61 2.42
CA ILE A 98 4.98 -13.24 3.76
C ILE A 98 6.28 -13.96 4.11
N PRO A 99 6.40 -15.31 4.02
CA PRO A 99 7.66 -15.98 4.34
C PRO A 99 8.78 -15.61 3.37
N ALA A 100 8.49 -15.36 2.08
CA ALA A 100 9.49 -14.88 1.14
C ALA A 100 10.03 -13.50 1.53
N ILE A 101 9.16 -12.56 1.92
CA ILE A 101 9.58 -11.24 2.41
C ILE A 101 10.36 -11.36 3.70
N ALA A 102 9.93 -12.22 4.63
CA ALA A 102 10.65 -12.46 5.89
C ALA A 102 12.07 -12.99 5.63
N LEU A 103 12.22 -13.95 4.71
CA LEU A 103 13.52 -14.48 4.32
C LEU A 103 14.41 -13.42 3.65
N LEU A 104 13.87 -12.66 2.69
CA LEU A 104 14.61 -11.58 2.03
C LEU A 104 15.01 -10.48 3.01
N THR A 105 14.15 -10.17 3.98
CA THR A 105 14.46 -9.21 5.05
C THR A 105 15.59 -9.72 5.93
N TYR A 106 15.57 -11.01 6.31
CA TYR A 106 16.66 -11.62 7.06
C TYR A 106 17.99 -11.51 6.31
N ILE A 107 17.97 -11.81 5.00
CA ILE A 107 19.19 -11.78 4.19
C ILE A 107 19.74 -10.36 4.00
N ASN A 108 18.88 -9.36 3.73
CA ASN A 108 19.34 -8.01 3.40
C ASN A 108 19.56 -7.11 4.63
N VAL A 109 18.87 -7.38 5.75
CA VAL A 109 18.90 -6.50 6.94
C VAL A 109 19.67 -7.12 8.09
N ILE A 110 19.53 -8.44 8.30
CA ILE A 110 20.08 -9.10 9.49
C ILE A 110 21.47 -9.68 9.21
N LEU A 111 21.69 -10.28 8.03
CA LEU A 111 23.04 -10.72 7.68
C LEU A 111 23.94 -9.50 7.49
N PRO A 112 25.10 -9.44 8.17
CA PRO A 112 26.06 -8.36 7.98
C PRO A 112 26.55 -8.41 6.54
N GLN A 113 26.38 -7.29 5.84
CA GLN A 113 26.98 -7.06 4.55
C GLN A 113 28.27 -6.27 4.79
N ASP A 114 29.41 -6.83 4.37
CA ASP A 114 30.68 -6.12 4.42
C ASP A 114 30.69 -5.01 3.37
N HIS A 115 30.22 -3.82 3.77
CA HIS A 115 30.24 -2.64 2.93
C HIS A 115 31.58 -1.91 3.08
N GLN A 116 32.61 -2.42 2.40
CA GLN A 116 33.85 -1.68 2.25
C GLN A 116 33.64 -0.50 1.31
N ARG A 117 33.99 0.69 1.78
CA ARG A 117 33.99 1.89 0.95
C ARG A 117 35.15 1.79 -0.06
N PRO A 118 34.92 2.02 -1.36
CA PRO A 118 36.01 2.02 -2.34
C PRO A 118 36.95 3.20 -2.09
N GLU A 119 38.21 3.05 -2.50
CA GLU A 119 39.17 4.16 -2.47
C GLU A 119 38.69 5.29 -3.37
N TYR A 120 38.85 6.53 -2.91
CA TYR A 120 38.47 7.69 -3.70
C TYR A 120 39.42 7.86 -4.88
N LYS A 121 38.85 7.93 -6.09
CA LYS A 121 39.57 8.31 -7.31
C LYS A 121 38.81 9.41 -8.03
N ASP A 122 39.54 10.47 -8.39
CA ASP A 122 38.96 11.63 -9.05
C ASP A 122 38.79 11.34 -10.54
N TRP A 123 37.61 10.83 -10.89
CA TRP A 123 37.23 10.55 -12.26
C TRP A 123 36.44 11.73 -12.84
N ASP A 124 36.92 12.29 -13.95
CA ASP A 124 36.32 13.48 -14.60
C ASP A 124 34.82 13.34 -14.89
N HIS A 125 34.33 12.11 -15.11
CA HIS A 125 32.97 11.82 -15.53
C HIS A 125 32.02 11.43 -14.38
N LEU A 126 32.51 11.11 -13.18
CA LEU A 126 31.62 10.60 -12.13
C LEU A 126 30.81 11.69 -11.45
N ARG A 127 31.31 12.93 -11.48
CA ARG A 127 30.71 14.03 -10.72
C ARG A 127 30.72 15.32 -11.56
N PRO A 128 30.02 15.28 -12.72
CA PRO A 128 29.85 16.45 -13.57
C PRO A 128 29.15 17.55 -12.78
N ARG A 129 29.68 18.78 -12.91
CA ARG A 129 29.36 19.88 -12.02
C ARG A 129 28.13 20.65 -12.50
N MET A 130 26.95 20.17 -12.15
CA MET A 130 25.75 21.00 -12.08
C MET A 130 25.54 21.40 -10.62
N ARG A 131 25.48 22.70 -10.34
CA ARG A 131 25.17 23.19 -8.98
C ARG A 131 23.74 22.82 -8.66
N TRP A 132 23.54 22.08 -7.57
CA TRP A 132 22.20 21.72 -7.12
C TRP A 132 21.48 22.97 -6.60
N PRO A 133 20.16 23.13 -6.83
CA PRO A 133 19.41 24.30 -6.40
C PRO A 133 19.12 24.33 -4.88
N ILE A 134 19.73 23.44 -4.09
CA ILE A 134 19.40 23.22 -2.68
C ILE A 134 20.65 23.39 -1.80
N LYS A 135 20.46 24.00 -0.63
CA LYS A 135 21.42 24.13 0.48
C LYS A 135 22.80 24.67 0.06
N ASP A 136 23.77 23.77 -0.14
CA ASP A 136 25.17 24.12 -0.42
C ASP A 136 25.49 24.07 -1.92
N GLY A 137 24.61 23.49 -2.73
CA GLY A 137 24.76 23.32 -4.18
C GLY A 137 25.86 22.36 -4.62
N ILE A 138 26.70 21.89 -3.69
CA ILE A 138 27.79 20.92 -3.90
C ILE A 138 27.29 19.49 -3.66
N HIS A 139 26.43 19.32 -2.66
CA HIS A 139 25.90 18.02 -2.26
C HIS A 139 24.65 17.64 -3.05
N SER A 140 24.57 16.38 -3.43
CA SER A 140 23.33 15.78 -3.94
C SER A 140 22.24 15.80 -2.84
N PRO A 141 20.94 15.86 -3.20
CA PRO A 141 19.84 15.73 -2.25
C PRO A 141 19.89 14.48 -1.36
N PHE A 142 20.53 13.40 -1.85
CA PHE A 142 20.73 12.15 -1.11
C PHE A 142 22.21 11.95 -0.72
N HIS A 143 22.91 13.03 -0.38
CA HIS A 143 24.32 12.97 0.01
C HIS A 143 24.53 12.22 1.34
N SER A 144 25.33 11.16 1.30
CA SER A 144 25.84 10.47 2.48
C SER A 144 27.31 10.78 2.67
N LYS A 145 27.67 11.44 3.78
CA LYS A 145 29.07 11.75 4.15
C LYS A 145 30.00 10.54 4.20
N TRP A 146 29.42 9.34 4.33
CA TRP A 146 30.14 8.09 4.48
C TRP A 146 30.53 7.49 3.14
N PHE A 147 29.63 7.51 2.14
CA PHE A 147 29.79 6.79 0.87
C PHE A 147 29.92 7.71 -0.36
N ASN A 148 29.52 8.97 -0.25
CA ASN A 148 29.55 9.91 -1.34
C ASN A 148 30.68 10.91 -1.08
N ALA A 149 31.56 11.07 -2.06
CA ALA A 149 32.66 12.03 -1.98
C ALA A 149 32.34 13.29 -2.80
N VAL A 150 33.01 14.40 -2.47
CA VAL A 150 32.67 15.75 -2.95
C VAL A 150 33.79 16.35 -3.83
N HIS A 151 33.47 17.42 -4.58
CA HIS A 151 34.30 17.94 -5.71
C HIS A 151 34.97 19.30 -5.52
N PHE A 152 34.44 20.17 -4.67
CA PHE A 152 34.81 21.59 -4.66
C PHE A 152 35.86 21.89 -3.59
N ASP A 153 35.46 21.97 -2.32
CA ASP A 153 36.33 22.49 -1.27
C ASP A 153 37.08 21.40 -0.49
N ASN A 154 36.69 20.13 -0.66
CA ASN A 154 37.32 18.95 -0.05
C ASN A 154 37.29 17.77 -1.04
N ILE A 155 38.24 17.74 -1.96
CA ILE A 155 38.34 16.68 -2.98
C ILE A 155 38.48 15.31 -2.28
N GLY A 156 37.43 14.48 -2.35
CA GLY A 156 37.40 13.17 -1.72
C GLY A 156 36.29 12.98 -0.70
N TYR A 157 36.47 12.02 0.21
CA TYR A 157 35.49 11.70 1.24
C TYR A 157 35.54 12.68 2.40
N GLU A 158 34.37 13.06 2.92
CA GLU A 158 34.26 13.97 4.06
C GLU A 158 34.63 13.31 5.40
N THR A 159 34.68 11.98 5.42
CA THR A 159 34.96 11.17 6.59
C THR A 159 36.23 10.35 6.38
N SER A 160 37.07 10.27 7.42
CA SER A 160 38.27 9.45 7.39
C SER A 160 37.92 7.97 7.45
N ASP A 161 38.81 7.11 6.95
CA ASP A 161 38.59 5.66 6.95
C ASP A 161 38.44 5.12 8.38
N ALA A 162 39.20 5.64 9.34
CA ALA A 162 39.04 5.28 10.76
C ALA A 162 37.65 5.67 11.33
N GLN A 163 37.08 6.81 10.90
CA GLN A 163 35.73 7.21 11.31
C GLN A 163 34.67 6.35 10.64
N PHE A 164 34.87 5.99 9.37
CA PHE A 164 34.02 5.07 8.64
C PHE A 164 34.01 3.70 9.32
N GLU A 165 35.19 3.15 9.59
CA GLU A 165 35.30 1.85 10.25
C GLU A 165 34.66 1.84 11.63
N LYS A 166 34.89 2.90 12.41
CA LYS A 166 34.22 3.08 13.70
C LYS A 166 32.69 3.13 13.57
N HIS A 167 32.15 3.72 12.50
CA HIS A 167 30.70 3.81 12.36
C HIS A 167 30.06 2.48 11.95
N PHE A 168 30.70 1.72 11.04
CA PHE A 168 30.11 0.51 10.46
C PHE A 168 30.56 -0.80 11.12
N HIS A 169 31.68 -0.85 11.84
CA HIS A 169 32.18 -2.08 12.50
C HIS A 169 31.90 -2.18 14.01
N HIS A 170 31.05 -1.33 14.60
CA HIS A 170 30.71 -1.41 16.04
C HIS A 170 29.80 -2.60 16.44
N GLY A 171 29.55 -3.56 15.54
CA GLY A 171 28.65 -4.70 15.75
C GLY A 171 29.28 -6.03 16.16
N HIS A 172 30.61 -6.22 16.06
CA HIS A 172 31.26 -7.52 16.33
C HIS A 172 32.24 -7.51 17.51
N GLY A 173 31.86 -6.84 18.59
CA GLY A 173 32.51 -6.98 19.91
C GLY A 173 32.06 -8.24 20.66
N GLY A 174 31.89 -9.37 19.98
CA GLY A 174 31.82 -10.67 20.63
C GLY A 174 33.22 -11.03 21.07
N LYS A 175 33.54 -10.78 22.35
CA LYS A 175 34.76 -11.28 22.99
C LYS A 175 34.79 -12.80 22.82
N HIS A 176 35.67 -13.30 21.96
CA HIS A 176 36.16 -14.66 22.04
C HIS A 176 37.24 -14.75 23.12
#